data_AF-W0E5E3-F1
#
_entry.id   AF-W0E5E3-F1
#
_cell.length_a   1.000
_cell.length_b   1.000
_cell.length_c   1.000
_cell.angle_alpha   90.00
_cell.angle_beta   90.00
_cell.angle_gamma   90.00
#
_symmetry.space_group_name_H-M   'P 1'
#
loop_
_entity.id
_entity.type
_entity.pdbx_description
1 polymer ?
#
loop_
_entity_poly.entity_id
_entity_poly.type
_entity_poly.pdbx_seq_one_letter_code
_entity_poly.pdbx_strand_id
1 'polypeptide(L)'
;MLGFIRNAIILSAIALALLMLTLSWAPYGLKPRLWQLNELLAQDQAVAEYPYDFRVLTFLNGVATVTSPRASTVEESRYLGWIDPTLGNGDASAQAQSLRTARERLSYTELYVLQLLLSQSDVDSVVWALDRAWFNRHGVKLPPQAEPGLPRG
;
A
#
# COMPACT_ATOMS: atom_id res chain seq x y z
N MET A 1 -2.56 -31.81 52.44
CA MET A 1 -2.17 -30.51 51.83
C MET A 1 -1.10 -30.65 50.73
N LEU A 2 0.00 -31.41 50.93
CA LEU A 2 1.12 -31.49 49.97
C LEU A 2 0.77 -32.07 48.57
N GLY A 3 -0.20 -32.98 48.47
CA GLY A 3 -0.62 -33.58 47.19
C GLY A 3 -1.40 -32.62 46.27
N PHE A 4 -2.14 -31.68 46.84
CA PHE A 4 -2.90 -30.67 46.09
C PHE A 4 -1.98 -29.67 45.38
N ILE A 5 -0.91 -29.25 46.06
CA ILE A 5 0.08 -28.31 45.51
C ILE A 5 0.81 -28.94 44.33
N ARG A 6 1.19 -30.22 44.42
CA ARG A 6 1.87 -30.94 43.35
C ARG A 6 0.99 -31.09 42.10
N ASN A 7 -0.29 -31.41 42.27
CA ASN A 7 -1.23 -31.51 41.14
C ASN A 7 -1.50 -30.13 40.50
N ALA A 8 -1.60 -29.07 41.31
CA ALA A 8 -1.78 -27.71 40.81
C ALA A 8 -0.58 -27.23 39.95
N ILE A 9 0.66 -27.56 40.37
CA ILE A 9 1.87 -27.23 39.59
C ILE A 9 1.86 -27.95 38.24
N ILE A 10 1.54 -29.26 38.24
CA ILE A 10 1.48 -30.05 37.00
C ILE A 10 0.40 -29.51 36.06
N LEU A 11 -0.79 -29.21 36.58
CA LEU A 11 -1.88 -28.62 35.80
C LEU A 11 -1.50 -27.25 35.22
N SER A 12 -0.80 -26.41 35.98
CA SER A 12 -0.32 -25.10 35.49
C SER A 12 0.73 -25.24 34.39
N ALA A 13 1.65 -26.20 34.51
CA ALA A 13 2.69 -26.44 33.53
C ALA A 13 2.10 -26.98 32.21
N ILE A 14 1.10 -27.87 32.30
CA ILE A 14 0.37 -28.37 31.13
C ILE A 14 -0.42 -27.23 30.47
N ALA A 15 -1.12 -26.40 31.25
CA ALA A 15 -1.85 -25.25 30.72
C ALA A 15 -0.92 -24.24 30.02
N LEU A 16 0.26 -23.97 30.58
CA LEU A 16 1.24 -23.07 29.99
C LEU A 16 1.85 -23.63 28.70
N ALA A 17 2.14 -24.94 28.67
CA ALA A 17 2.61 -25.62 27.46
C ALA A 17 1.57 -25.61 26.34
N LEU A 18 0.30 -25.83 26.68
CA LEU A 18 -0.82 -25.73 25.72
C LEU A 18 -1.00 -24.30 25.22
N LEU A 19 -0.93 -23.30 26.09
CA LEU A 19 -0.98 -21.88 25.71
C LEU A 19 0.15 -21.52 24.75
N MET A 20 1.39 -21.95 25.04
CA MET A 20 2.53 -21.71 24.16
C MET A 20 2.36 -22.41 22.80
N LEU A 21 1.84 -23.63 22.78
CA LEU A 21 1.58 -24.37 21.55
C LEU A 21 0.52 -23.68 20.68
N THR A 22 -0.56 -23.16 21.28
CA THR A 22 -1.63 -22.46 20.54
C THR A 22 -1.19 -21.10 20.02
N LEU A 23 -0.36 -20.35 20.77
CA LEU A 23 0.23 -19.10 20.30
C LEU A 23 1.24 -19.32 19.16
N SER A 24 1.99 -20.43 19.20
CA SER A 24 3.00 -20.76 18.17
C SER A 24 2.39 -21.02 16.79
N TRP A 25 1.11 -21.42 16.75
CA TRP A 25 0.37 -21.70 15.53
C TRP A 25 -0.54 -20.57 15.07
N ALA A 26 -0.54 -19.40 15.73
CA ALA A 26 -1.35 -18.25 15.34
C ALA A 26 -0.62 -17.44 14.25
N PRO A 27 -0.80 -17.73 12.94
CA PRO A 27 0.03 -17.16 11.89
C PRO A 27 -0.42 -15.73 11.52
N TYR A 28 -1.59 -15.29 12.02
CA TYR A 28 -2.32 -14.14 11.51
C TYR A 28 -2.80 -13.15 12.59
N GLY A 29 -2.53 -13.40 13.86
CA GLY A 29 -3.19 -12.69 14.96
C GLY A 29 -2.62 -11.31 15.32
N LEU A 30 -1.41 -10.96 14.89
CA LEU A 30 -0.68 -9.79 15.42
C LEU A 30 -0.19 -8.78 14.37
N LYS A 31 -0.25 -9.08 13.07
CA LYS A 31 0.09 -8.11 12.01
C LYS A 31 -1.17 -7.36 11.58
N PRO A 32 -1.24 -6.02 11.74
CA PRO A 32 -2.32 -5.22 11.16
C PRO A 32 -2.53 -5.57 9.69
N ARG A 33 -3.79 -5.72 9.25
CA ARG A 33 -4.11 -6.09 7.86
C ARG A 33 -3.47 -5.15 6.84
N LEU A 34 -3.37 -3.86 7.18
CA LEU A 34 -2.62 -2.86 6.44
C LEU A 34 -1.19 -3.29 6.06
N TRP A 35 -0.46 -3.93 6.98
CA TRP A 35 0.91 -4.38 6.71
C TRP A 35 0.93 -5.57 5.77
N GLN A 36 -0.03 -6.48 5.89
CA GLN A 36 -0.16 -7.63 4.99
C GLN A 36 -0.46 -7.19 3.55
N LEU A 37 -1.32 -6.19 3.37
CA LEU A 37 -1.60 -5.64 2.05
C LEU A 37 -0.37 -4.93 1.44
N ASN A 38 0.40 -4.21 2.25
CA ASN A 38 1.66 -3.62 1.77
C ASN A 38 2.73 -4.69 1.47
N GLU A 39 2.81 -5.75 2.27
CA GLU A 39 3.68 -6.89 2.03
C GLU A 39 3.29 -7.62 0.73
N LEU A 40 1.99 -7.76 0.44
CA LEU A 40 1.47 -8.27 -0.83
C LEU A 40 1.93 -7.43 -2.03
N LEU A 41 1.79 -6.09 -1.96
CA LEU A 41 2.24 -5.20 -3.03
C LEU A 41 3.76 -5.27 -3.24
N ALA A 42 4.53 -5.41 -2.16
CA ALA A 42 6.00 -5.46 -2.23
C ALA A 42 6.53 -6.81 -2.75
N GLN A 43 5.78 -7.90 -2.57
CA GLN A 43 6.16 -9.24 -3.04
C GLN A 43 5.74 -9.51 -4.48
N ASP A 44 4.75 -8.77 -4.99
CA ASP A 44 4.32 -8.90 -6.38
C ASP A 44 5.35 -8.30 -7.35
N GLN A 45 5.83 -9.13 -8.28
CA GLN A 45 6.89 -8.75 -9.21
C GLN A 45 6.50 -7.58 -10.13
N ALA A 46 5.27 -7.56 -10.66
CA ALA A 46 4.84 -6.54 -11.61
C ALA A 46 4.68 -5.17 -10.94
N VAL A 47 4.29 -5.15 -9.66
CA VAL A 47 4.20 -3.93 -8.85
C VAL A 47 5.58 -3.49 -8.36
N ALA A 48 6.39 -4.40 -7.81
CA ALA A 48 7.69 -4.08 -7.22
C ALA A 48 8.75 -3.64 -8.24
N GLU A 49 8.67 -4.10 -9.49
CA GLU A 49 9.56 -3.65 -10.57
C GLU A 49 9.21 -2.25 -11.11
N TYR A 50 8.04 -1.71 -10.76
CA TYR A 50 7.67 -0.37 -11.19
C TYR A 50 8.44 0.70 -10.39
N PRO A 51 8.99 1.77 -11.02
CA PRO A 51 9.83 2.73 -10.31
C PRO A 51 9.13 3.55 -9.22
N TYR A 52 7.80 3.57 -9.19
CA TYR A 52 7.00 4.20 -8.15
C TYR A 52 6.45 3.16 -7.18
N ASP A 53 6.67 3.41 -5.89
CA ASP A 53 6.26 2.52 -4.80
C ASP A 53 4.80 2.75 -4.37
N PHE A 54 3.91 1.85 -4.81
CA PHE A 54 2.50 1.84 -4.42
C PHE A 54 2.33 1.30 -3.01
N ARG A 55 1.65 2.08 -2.15
CA ARG A 55 1.48 1.75 -0.73
C ARG A 55 0.03 1.91 -0.30
N VAL A 56 -0.46 0.96 0.49
CA VAL A 56 -1.73 1.08 1.19
C VAL A 56 -1.51 1.98 2.41
N LEU A 57 -2.26 3.08 2.48
CA LEU A 57 -2.22 4.06 3.57
C LEU A 57 -3.14 3.68 4.71
N THR A 58 -4.35 3.22 4.38
CA THR A 58 -5.37 2.82 5.33
C THR A 58 -6.16 1.62 4.79
N PHE A 59 -6.66 0.81 5.72
CA PHE A 59 -7.59 -0.27 5.41
C PHE A 59 -8.68 -0.28 6.48
N LEU A 60 -9.89 0.08 6.10
CA LEU A 60 -11.02 0.23 7.02
C LEU A 60 -12.30 -0.24 6.33
N ASN A 61 -13.06 -1.14 6.98
CA ASN A 61 -14.34 -1.65 6.49
C ASN A 61 -14.28 -2.12 5.03
N GLY A 62 -13.25 -2.90 4.69
CA GLY A 62 -13.04 -3.42 3.33
C GLY A 62 -12.54 -2.40 2.30
N VAL A 63 -12.33 -1.14 2.69
CA VAL A 63 -11.82 -0.09 1.79
C VAL A 63 -10.31 0.06 1.97
N ALA A 64 -9.54 -0.24 0.93
CA ALA A 64 -8.10 0.01 0.87
C ALA A 64 -7.82 1.37 0.21
N THR A 65 -7.20 2.30 0.94
CA THR A 65 -6.73 3.57 0.36
C THR A 65 -5.29 3.42 -0.08
N VAL A 66 -4.99 3.66 -1.35
CA VAL A 66 -3.69 3.40 -1.98
C VAL A 66 -3.08 4.68 -2.52
N THR A 67 -1.76 4.83 -2.41
CA THR A 67 -1.04 5.97 -2.97
C THR A 67 -1.09 5.98 -4.50
N SER A 68 -1.23 7.18 -5.09
CA SER A 68 -1.06 7.40 -6.54
C SER A 68 -0.21 8.66 -6.78
N PRO A 69 0.68 8.65 -7.79
CA PRO A 69 1.43 9.82 -8.21
C PRO A 69 0.59 10.77 -9.07
N ARG A 70 -0.63 10.38 -9.48
CA ARG A 70 -1.48 11.16 -10.39
C ARG A 70 -2.05 12.39 -9.68
N ALA A 71 -1.54 13.57 -10.04
CA ALA A 71 -1.97 14.85 -9.48
C ALA A 71 -2.70 15.69 -10.54
N SER A 72 -3.89 16.20 -10.21
CA SER A 72 -4.62 17.15 -11.08
C SER A 72 -4.02 18.56 -11.11
N THR A 73 -3.15 18.87 -10.15
CA THR A 73 -2.55 20.21 -9.97
C THR A 73 -1.10 20.29 -10.46
N VAL A 74 -0.55 19.18 -10.96
CA VAL A 74 0.82 19.10 -11.47
C VAL A 74 0.79 18.52 -12.87
N GLU A 75 1.54 19.14 -13.79
CA GLU A 75 1.71 18.65 -15.15
C GLU A 75 2.19 17.20 -15.17
N GLU A 76 1.57 16.38 -16.01
CA GLU A 76 1.82 14.95 -16.04
C GLU A 76 3.24 14.58 -16.47
N SER A 77 3.79 15.32 -17.43
CA SER A 77 5.18 15.16 -17.85
C SER A 77 6.17 15.34 -16.70
N ARG A 78 5.83 16.15 -15.70
CA ARG A 78 6.69 16.42 -14.54
C ARG A 78 6.79 15.21 -13.63
N TYR A 79 5.66 14.66 -13.19
CA TYR A 79 5.70 13.52 -12.28
C TYR A 79 6.09 12.22 -13.00
N LEU A 80 5.68 12.04 -14.27
CA LEU A 80 6.16 10.90 -15.06
C LEU A 80 7.67 10.98 -15.28
N GLY A 81 8.24 12.17 -15.47
CA GLY A 81 9.69 12.36 -15.59
C GLY A 81 10.48 12.01 -14.32
N TRP A 82 9.86 12.05 -13.13
CA TRP A 82 10.49 11.57 -11.91
C TRP A 82 10.42 10.04 -11.76
N ILE A 83 9.38 9.42 -12.30
CA ILE A 83 9.21 7.96 -12.30
C ILE A 83 10.12 7.34 -13.36
N ASP A 84 10.17 7.94 -14.54
CA ASP A 84 11.02 7.53 -15.65
C ASP A 84 11.87 8.73 -16.13
N PRO A 85 13.11 8.85 -15.62
CA PRO A 85 14.03 9.93 -16.01
C PRO A 85 14.42 9.91 -17.50
N THR A 86 14.15 8.82 -18.23
CA THR A 86 14.55 8.68 -19.64
C THR A 86 13.61 9.42 -20.61
N LEU A 87 12.46 9.89 -20.12
CA LEU A 87 11.41 10.52 -20.93
C LEU A 87 11.83 11.82 -21.64
N GLY A 88 12.90 12.48 -21.18
CA GLY A 88 13.40 13.72 -21.78
C GLY A 88 14.36 13.54 -22.96
N ASN A 89 14.69 12.30 -23.34
CA ASN A 89 15.70 12.02 -24.35
C ASN A 89 15.11 12.04 -25.78
N GLY A 90 15.85 12.61 -26.73
CA GLY A 90 15.51 12.59 -28.16
C GLY A 90 14.80 13.83 -28.69
N ASP A 91 14.31 13.76 -29.93
CA ASP A 91 13.54 14.83 -30.56
C ASP A 91 12.10 14.93 -30.01
N ALA A 92 11.35 15.95 -30.45
CA ALA A 92 10.01 16.22 -29.96
C ALA A 92 9.01 15.06 -30.22
N SER A 93 9.18 14.33 -31.32
CA SER A 93 8.31 13.19 -31.65
C SER A 93 8.61 12.00 -30.74
N ALA A 94 9.89 11.71 -30.52
CA ALA A 94 10.35 10.68 -29.60
C ALA A 94 9.88 10.97 -28.16
N GLN A 95 10.03 12.20 -27.67
CA GLN A 95 9.56 12.60 -26.34
C GLN A 95 8.04 12.41 -26.18
N ALA A 96 7.25 12.80 -27.19
CA ALA A 96 5.80 12.62 -27.17
C ALA A 96 5.39 11.13 -27.11
N GLN A 97 6.10 10.26 -27.82
CA GLN A 97 5.87 8.82 -27.77
C GLN A 97 6.26 8.24 -26.40
N SER A 98 7.43 8.58 -25.88
CA SER A 98 7.89 8.12 -24.56
C SER A 98 6.91 8.51 -23.45
N LEU A 99 6.40 9.76 -23.49
CA LEU A 99 5.41 10.22 -22.52
C LEU A 99 4.10 9.42 -22.59
N ARG A 100 3.62 9.09 -23.80
CA ARG A 100 2.45 8.21 -23.96
C ARG A 100 2.69 6.84 -23.35
N THR A 101 3.83 6.22 -23.66
CA THR A 101 4.19 4.90 -23.14
C THR A 101 4.33 4.90 -21.61
N ALA A 102 4.92 5.93 -21.01
CA ALA A 102 4.98 6.03 -19.55
C ALA A 102 3.61 6.18 -18.90
N ARG A 103 2.70 6.98 -19.50
CA ARG A 103 1.32 7.10 -19.03
C ARG A 103 0.56 5.77 -19.11
N GLU A 104 0.71 5.06 -20.22
CA GLU A 104 0.11 3.74 -20.42
C GLU A 104 0.65 2.74 -19.39
N ARG A 105 1.96 2.73 -19.15
CA ARG A 105 2.58 1.88 -18.13
C ARG A 105 2.06 2.20 -16.72
N LEU A 106 1.97 3.47 -16.35
CA LEU A 106 1.38 3.88 -15.06
C LEU A 106 -0.06 3.39 -14.93
N SER A 107 -0.89 3.61 -15.96
CA SER A 107 -2.30 3.22 -15.93
C SER A 107 -2.47 1.70 -15.85
N TYR A 108 -1.62 0.94 -16.55
CA TYR A 108 -1.58 -0.51 -16.47
C TYR A 108 -1.22 -0.98 -15.07
N THR A 109 -0.17 -0.42 -14.46
CA THR A 109 0.25 -0.78 -13.10
C THR A 109 -0.81 -0.38 -12.06
N GLU A 110 -1.47 0.77 -12.20
CA GLU A 110 -2.60 1.17 -11.32
C GLU A 110 -3.75 0.16 -11.40
N LEU A 111 -4.14 -0.27 -12.60
CA LEU A 111 -5.17 -1.31 -12.77
C LEU A 111 -4.75 -2.65 -12.19
N TYR A 112 -3.48 -3.02 -12.35
CA TYR A 112 -2.94 -4.26 -11.80
C TYR A 112 -2.94 -4.26 -10.26
N VAL A 113 -2.50 -3.17 -9.63
CA VAL A 113 -2.58 -2.98 -8.17
C VAL A 113 -4.03 -3.09 -7.68
N LEU A 114 -4.96 -2.47 -8.39
CA LEU A 114 -6.39 -2.56 -8.07
C LEU A 114 -6.88 -4.02 -8.14
N GLN A 115 -6.55 -4.75 -9.20
CA GLN A 115 -6.94 -6.15 -9.36
C GLN A 115 -6.31 -7.04 -8.27
N LEU A 116 -5.03 -6.82 -7.96
CA LEU A 116 -4.30 -7.55 -6.93
C LEU A 116 -4.94 -7.34 -5.54
N LEU A 117 -5.29 -6.10 -5.19
CA LEU A 117 -5.95 -5.81 -3.92
C LEU A 117 -7.38 -6.36 -3.87
N LEU A 118 -8.17 -6.20 -4.92
CA LEU A 118 -9.53 -6.73 -4.99
C LEU A 118 -9.60 -8.27 -5.03
N SER A 119 -8.49 -8.95 -5.34
CA SER A 119 -8.39 -10.42 -5.23
C SER A 119 -8.40 -10.90 -3.78
N GLN A 120 -8.13 -10.00 -2.83
CA GLN A 120 -8.15 -10.32 -1.40
C GLN A 120 -9.58 -10.38 -0.89
N SER A 121 -9.93 -11.44 -0.18
CA SER A 121 -11.32 -11.75 0.21
C SER A 121 -11.97 -10.73 1.13
N ASP A 122 -11.19 -9.88 1.79
CA ASP A 122 -11.63 -8.85 2.72
C ASP A 122 -11.56 -7.43 2.14
N VAL A 123 -11.13 -7.27 0.88
CA VAL A 123 -11.06 -5.97 0.21
C VAL A 123 -12.27 -5.81 -0.72
N ASP A 124 -13.19 -4.95 -0.31
CA ASP A 124 -14.42 -4.63 -1.06
C ASP A 124 -14.19 -3.54 -2.12
N SER A 125 -13.31 -2.58 -1.83
CA SER A 125 -13.02 -1.47 -2.74
C SER A 125 -11.63 -0.86 -2.55
N VAL A 126 -11.16 -0.20 -3.60
CA VAL A 126 -9.86 0.50 -3.63
C VAL A 126 -10.09 1.97 -3.95
N VAL A 127 -9.53 2.86 -3.15
CA VAL A 127 -9.59 4.31 -3.34
C VAL A 127 -8.18 4.86 -3.53
N TRP A 128 -7.97 5.66 -4.56
CA TRP A 128 -6.69 6.31 -4.83
C TRP A 128 -6.57 7.61 -4.02
N ALA A 129 -5.42 7.78 -3.36
CA ALA A 129 -5.05 8.98 -2.66
C ALA A 129 -3.73 9.53 -3.21
N LEU A 130 -3.69 10.84 -3.43
CA LEU A 130 -2.48 11.52 -3.91
C LEU A 130 -1.32 11.36 -2.91
N ASP A 131 -0.16 10.86 -3.35
CA ASP A 131 1.03 10.74 -2.50
C ASP A 131 1.71 12.09 -2.28
N ARG A 132 1.11 12.91 -1.42
CA ARG A 132 1.64 14.22 -1.05
C ARG A 132 3.05 14.15 -0.47
N ALA A 133 3.36 13.08 0.26
CA ALA A 133 4.69 12.89 0.83
C ALA A 133 5.73 12.68 -0.27
N TRP A 134 5.40 11.94 -1.33
CA TRP A 134 6.26 11.75 -2.50
C TRP A 134 6.47 13.06 -3.26
N PHE A 135 5.42 13.85 -3.52
CA PHE A 135 5.55 15.18 -4.11
C PHE A 135 6.43 16.12 -3.27
N ASN A 136 6.27 16.10 -1.95
CA ASN A 136 7.10 16.89 -1.04
C ASN A 136 8.58 16.47 -1.11
N ARG A 137 8.89 15.17 -1.24
CA ARG A 137 10.26 14.67 -1.43
C ARG A 137 10.88 15.14 -2.77
N HIS A 138 10.05 15.36 -3.78
CA HIS A 138 10.43 15.96 -5.07
C HIS A 138 10.36 17.49 -5.09
N GLY A 139 10.23 18.14 -3.92
CA GLY A 139 10.27 19.60 -3.78
C GLY A 139 9.00 20.33 -4.24
N VAL A 140 7.90 19.62 -4.50
CA VAL A 140 6.62 20.21 -4.89
C VAL A 140 5.67 20.28 -3.70
N LYS A 141 5.36 21.51 -3.27
CA LYS A 141 4.32 21.77 -2.28
C LYS A 141 2.97 21.84 -2.96
N LEU A 142 2.12 20.85 -2.68
CA LEU A 142 0.76 20.80 -3.19
C LEU A 142 -0.16 21.68 -2.32
N PRO A 143 -1.22 22.29 -2.91
CA PRO A 143 -2.22 23.02 -2.14
C PRO A 143 -2.91 22.09 -1.13
N PRO A 144 -3.39 22.61 0.00
CA PRO A 144 -4.16 21.83 0.97
C PRO A 144 -5.31 21.10 0.26
N GLN A 145 -5.56 19.84 0.64
CA GLN A 145 -6.76 19.16 0.17
C GLN A 145 -7.96 19.90 0.76
N ALA A 146 -8.97 20.21 -0.06
CA ALA A 146 -10.25 20.62 0.50
C ALA A 146 -10.75 19.48 1.38
N GLU A 147 -10.98 19.76 2.68
CA GLU A 147 -11.53 18.76 3.58
C GLU A 147 -12.91 18.32 3.08
N PRO A 148 -13.19 17.01 2.99
CA PRO A 148 -14.53 16.54 2.73
C PRO A 148 -15.43 16.99 3.89
N GLY A 149 -16.30 17.97 3.67
CA GLY A 149 -17.34 18.37 4.63
C GLY A 149 -17.34 19.84 5.10
N LEU A 150 -16.39 20.68 4.68
CA LEU A 150 -16.45 22.11 5.01
C LEU A 150 -17.24 22.90 3.95
N PRO A 151 -18.35 23.58 4.31
CA PRO A 151 -19.06 24.46 3.39
C PRO A 151 -18.13 25.62 2.99
N ARG A 152 -18.11 25.93 1.69
CA ARG A 152 -17.49 27.16 1.20
C ARG A 152 -18.34 28.32 1.70
N GLY A 153 -17.79 29.11 2.62
CA GLY A 153 -18.36 30.40 3.01
C GLY A 153 -18.32 31.40 1.88
#